data_AF-A0AAV6PAD1-F1
#
_entry.id   AF-A0AAV6PAD1-F1
#
_cell.length_a   1.000
_cell.length_b   1.000
_cell.length_c   1.000
_cell.angle_alpha   90.00
_cell.angle_beta   90.00
_cell.angle_gamma   90.00
#
_symmetry.space_group_name_H-M   'P 1'
#
loop_
_entity.id
_entity.type
_entity.pdbx_description
1 polymer ?
#
loop_
_entity_poly.entity_id
_entity_poly.type
_entity_poly.pdbx_seq_one_letter_code
_entity_poly.pdbx_strand_id
1 'polypeptide(L)'
;MAEHKYEIVRRLQEKKHICGMTGDGVNDAPALKKADIGIAVADATDAARSASDIVLTEPGLSVIISAVLTSRAIFQRMKNYTIYAVSITIRIVFGFLLIALIWKFDFAPFMVLIIAILNDGTIMTISKDRVKPSPQPDSWKLKEIFATGIVLGGYLALMTVLFFWIVRDTDFCSNKFYVASLRNDNPRMMAALYLQVSIVSQALIFVTRSRSWSFVERPGLLLVSAFIVAQLVATLIAVYASWDFARIKGTGWGWAGVIWLYSLITYIPLDILKFTIRYILSGRAWNNLLQNKTAFTTKKDYGKEEREAQWATTQRTIHGLQLPQSNNALSDRNSCGELSEIAEQARRRAEIARLRELHTLKGRVESVVKLKGLDIDTINQHYTV
;
A
#
# COMPACT_ATOMS: atom_id res chain seq x y z
N MET A 1 4.36 -11.05 -41.02
CA MET A 1 3.02 -10.76 -41.57
C MET A 1 2.12 -10.24 -40.47
N ALA A 2 1.03 -9.53 -40.80
CA ALA A 2 0.09 -8.95 -39.82
C ALA A 2 -0.41 -9.97 -38.78
N GLU A 3 -0.73 -11.18 -39.23
CA GLU A 3 -1.19 -12.29 -38.39
C GLU A 3 -0.16 -12.71 -37.33
N HIS A 4 1.13 -12.65 -37.64
CA HIS A 4 2.18 -13.00 -36.68
C HIS A 4 2.25 -11.97 -35.53
N LYS A 5 2.08 -10.67 -35.82
CA LYS A 5 2.07 -9.63 -34.78
C LYS A 5 0.87 -9.83 -33.84
N TYR A 6 -0.30 -10.12 -34.39
CA TYR A 6 -1.50 -10.45 -33.63
C TYR A 6 -1.30 -11.67 -32.72
N GLU A 7 -0.76 -12.76 -33.27
CA GLU A 7 -0.54 -14.01 -32.53
C GLU A 7 0.49 -13.84 -31.39
N ILE A 8 1.54 -13.03 -31.60
CA ILE A 8 2.51 -12.71 -30.53
C ILE A 8 1.84 -12.00 -29.35
N VAL A 9 1.04 -10.96 -29.63
CA VAL A 9 0.30 -10.22 -28.59
C VAL A 9 -0.63 -11.17 -27.84
N ARG A 10 -1.38 -12.00 -28.57
CA ARG A 10 -2.27 -13.01 -27.99
C ARG A 10 -1.52 -13.96 -27.06
N ARG A 11 -0.40 -14.53 -27.49
CA ARG A 11 0.39 -15.46 -26.67
C ARG A 11 0.98 -14.81 -25.41
N LEU A 12 1.36 -13.53 -25.49
CA LEU A 12 1.84 -12.78 -24.32
C LEU A 12 0.70 -12.51 -23.32
N GLN A 13 -0.50 -12.20 -23.82
CA GLN A 13 -1.71 -12.05 -22.99
C GLN A 13 -2.12 -13.38 -22.34
N GLU A 14 -2.04 -14.51 -23.07
CA GLU A 14 -2.27 -15.86 -22.53
C GLU A 14 -1.30 -16.20 -21.38
N LYS A 15 -0.08 -15.65 -21.41
CA LYS A 15 0.89 -15.71 -20.31
C LYS A 15 0.63 -14.69 -19.18
N LYS A 16 -0.51 -13.99 -19.19
CA LYS A 16 -0.93 -12.98 -18.20
C LYS A 16 -0.05 -11.72 -18.16
N HIS A 17 0.64 -11.39 -19.25
CA HIS A 17 1.30 -10.09 -19.38
C HIS A 17 0.34 -9.05 -19.92
N ILE A 18 0.40 -7.83 -19.36
CA ILE A 18 -0.27 -6.65 -19.94
C ILE A 18 0.61 -6.15 -21.09
N CYS A 19 0.07 -6.15 -22.29
CA CYS A 19 0.81 -5.92 -23.52
C CYS A 19 0.47 -4.54 -24.11
N GLY A 20 1.47 -3.65 -24.15
CA GLY A 20 1.41 -2.44 -24.97
C GLY A 20 2.05 -2.69 -26.32
N MET A 21 1.35 -2.39 -27.41
CA MET A 21 1.86 -2.56 -28.78
C MET A 21 1.98 -1.20 -29.48
N THR A 22 3.09 -1.00 -30.20
CA THR A 22 3.26 0.16 -31.09
C THR A 22 3.05 -0.25 -32.54
N GLY A 23 2.51 0.66 -33.35
CA GLY A 23 2.28 0.41 -34.77
C GLY A 23 2.14 1.71 -35.57
N ASP A 24 2.38 1.61 -36.87
CA ASP A 24 2.40 2.71 -37.83
C ASP A 24 1.52 2.44 -39.05
N GLY A 25 1.48 1.19 -39.51
CA GLY A 25 0.77 0.79 -40.72
C GLY A 25 -0.60 0.16 -40.49
N VAL A 26 -1.38 0.09 -41.57
CA VAL A 26 -2.69 -0.58 -41.65
C VAL A 26 -2.61 -2.06 -41.22
N ASN A 27 -1.47 -2.70 -41.51
CA ASN A 27 -1.20 -4.09 -41.13
C ASN A 27 -1.09 -4.32 -39.62
N ASP A 28 -0.86 -3.26 -38.85
CA ASP A 28 -0.72 -3.33 -37.40
C ASP A 28 -2.05 -3.13 -36.69
N ALA A 29 -3.08 -2.64 -37.39
CA ALA A 29 -4.40 -2.36 -36.82
C ALA A 29 -5.03 -3.56 -36.08
N PRO A 30 -5.00 -4.81 -36.59
CA PRO A 30 -5.57 -5.95 -35.85
C PRO A 30 -4.82 -6.23 -34.55
N ALA A 31 -3.51 -6.05 -34.55
CA ALA A 31 -2.65 -6.34 -33.40
C ALA A 31 -2.68 -5.20 -32.37
N LEU A 32 -2.75 -3.94 -32.82
CA LEU A 32 -3.00 -2.76 -31.99
C LEU A 32 -4.31 -2.89 -31.23
N LYS A 33 -5.39 -3.29 -31.91
CA LYS A 33 -6.71 -3.50 -31.30
C LYS A 33 -6.77 -4.71 -30.37
N LYS A 34 -5.88 -5.69 -30.56
CA LYS A 34 -5.79 -6.87 -29.69
C LYS A 34 -5.00 -6.59 -28.41
N ALA A 35 -4.01 -5.70 -28.48
CA ALA A 35 -3.19 -5.30 -27.34
C ALA A 35 -4.04 -4.69 -26.21
N ASP A 36 -3.55 -4.75 -24.98
CA ASP A 36 -4.23 -4.10 -23.85
C ASP A 36 -4.15 -2.57 -23.98
N ILE A 37 -3.11 -2.07 -24.65
CA ILE A 37 -2.94 -0.68 -25.04
C ILE A 37 -2.29 -0.64 -26.43
N GLY A 38 -3.03 -0.19 -27.44
CA GLY A 38 -2.52 0.13 -28.77
C GLY A 38 -1.96 1.55 -28.83
N ILE A 39 -0.73 1.72 -29.33
CA ILE A 39 -0.04 3.01 -29.45
C ILE A 39 0.30 3.28 -30.92
N ALA A 40 -0.34 4.28 -31.53
CA ALA A 40 0.03 4.76 -32.85
C ALA A 40 1.17 5.77 -32.75
N VAL A 41 2.21 5.60 -33.57
CA VAL A 41 3.31 6.58 -33.69
C VAL A 41 2.84 7.86 -34.39
N ALA A 42 3.60 8.96 -34.25
CA ALA A 42 3.21 10.26 -34.81
C ALA A 42 2.94 10.21 -36.33
N ASP A 43 3.77 9.50 -37.08
CA ASP A 43 3.64 9.35 -38.54
C ASP A 43 2.79 8.13 -38.94
N ALA A 44 1.97 7.60 -38.02
CA ALA A 44 1.11 6.45 -38.30
C ALA A 44 -0.01 6.80 -39.29
N THR A 45 -0.39 5.82 -40.10
CA THR A 45 -1.55 5.87 -40.99
C THR A 45 -2.85 6.11 -40.20
N ASP A 46 -3.83 6.77 -40.81
CA ASP A 46 -5.12 7.04 -40.15
C ASP A 46 -5.85 5.75 -39.71
N ALA A 47 -5.62 4.65 -40.44
CA ALA A 47 -6.12 3.33 -40.05
C ALA A 47 -5.47 2.83 -38.74
N ALA A 48 -4.15 2.99 -38.57
CA ALA A 48 -3.45 2.62 -37.34
C ALA A 48 -3.86 3.54 -36.17
N ARG A 49 -4.00 4.85 -36.40
CA ARG A 49 -4.50 5.82 -35.41
C ARG A 49 -5.90 5.47 -34.92
N SER A 50 -6.80 5.10 -35.85
CA SER A 50 -8.17 4.70 -35.53
C SER A 50 -8.26 3.37 -34.77
N ALA A 51 -7.25 2.50 -34.92
CA ALA A 51 -7.17 1.21 -34.23
C ALA A 51 -6.45 1.28 -32.87
N SER A 52 -5.77 2.39 -32.56
CA SER A 52 -4.99 2.58 -31.33
C SER A 52 -5.80 3.30 -30.23
N ASP A 53 -5.45 3.04 -28.97
CA ASP A 53 -6.02 3.73 -27.81
C ASP A 53 -5.32 5.06 -27.51
N ILE A 54 -4.04 5.17 -27.90
CA ILE A 54 -3.21 6.36 -27.71
C ILE A 54 -2.49 6.69 -29.02
N VAL A 55 -2.55 7.95 -29.43
CA VAL A 55 -1.79 8.47 -30.57
C VAL A 55 -0.69 9.39 -30.05
N LEU A 56 0.56 9.09 -30.41
CA LEU A 56 1.70 9.94 -30.07
C LEU A 56 1.74 11.15 -31.01
N THR A 57 1.93 12.34 -30.47
CA THR A 57 2.13 13.56 -31.26
C THR A 57 3.59 13.80 -31.62
N GLU A 58 4.50 13.13 -30.92
CA GLU A 58 5.94 13.23 -31.09
C GLU A 58 6.53 11.83 -31.34
N PRO A 59 7.50 11.69 -32.26
CA PRO A 59 8.17 10.42 -32.48
C PRO A 59 9.12 10.06 -31.34
N GLY A 60 9.30 8.76 -31.08
CA GLY A 60 10.34 8.25 -30.19
C GLY A 60 9.84 7.40 -29.03
N LEU A 61 10.64 6.39 -28.66
CA LEU A 61 10.35 5.49 -27.54
C LEU A 61 10.37 6.21 -26.18
N SER A 62 11.12 7.32 -26.08
CA SER A 62 11.19 8.17 -24.88
C SER A 62 9.83 8.73 -24.47
N VAL A 63 8.97 9.06 -25.44
CA VAL A 63 7.61 9.58 -25.21
C VAL A 63 6.76 8.51 -24.54
N ILE A 64 6.87 7.25 -25.00
CA ILE A 64 6.16 6.11 -24.41
C ILE A 64 6.60 5.88 -22.96
N ILE A 65 7.91 5.92 -22.69
CA ILE A 65 8.42 5.78 -21.32
C ILE A 65 7.87 6.89 -20.42
N SER A 66 7.88 8.14 -20.91
CA SER A 66 7.36 9.30 -20.18
C SER A 66 5.85 9.20 -19.93
N ALA A 67 5.09 8.72 -20.91
CA ALA A 67 3.66 8.46 -20.79
C ALA A 67 3.38 7.35 -19.75
N VAL A 68 4.15 6.26 -19.75
CA VAL A 68 4.03 5.18 -18.76
C VAL A 68 4.34 5.67 -17.36
N LEU A 69 5.41 6.46 -17.17
CA LEU A 69 5.76 7.03 -15.86
C LEU A 69 4.67 7.99 -15.35
N THR A 70 4.12 8.83 -16.23
CA THR A 70 3.04 9.76 -15.90
C THR A 70 1.74 9.01 -15.56
N SER A 71 1.38 8.00 -16.35
CA SER A 71 0.24 7.12 -16.08
C SER A 71 0.37 6.43 -14.71
N ARG A 72 1.56 5.92 -14.37
CA ARG A 72 1.81 5.33 -13.04
C ARG A 72 1.65 6.36 -11.91
N ALA A 73 2.05 7.61 -12.11
CA ALA A 73 1.83 8.67 -11.11
C ALA A 73 0.33 8.96 -10.92
N ILE A 74 -0.44 9.06 -12.01
CA ILE A 74 -1.90 9.24 -11.97
C ILE A 74 -2.57 8.06 -11.27
N PHE A 75 -2.18 6.84 -11.62
CA PHE A 75 -2.70 5.62 -11.01
C PHE A 75 -2.47 5.57 -9.50
N GLN A 76 -1.30 6.01 -9.02
CA GLN A 76 -1.05 6.12 -7.58
C GLN A 76 -1.96 7.15 -6.91
N ARG A 77 -2.20 8.31 -7.53
CA ARG A 77 -3.16 9.30 -7.00
C ARG A 77 -4.56 8.70 -6.86
N MET A 78 -5.03 7.96 -7.86
CA MET A 78 -6.33 7.29 -7.82
C MET A 78 -6.44 6.25 -6.70
N LYS A 79 -5.40 5.42 -6.51
CA LYS A 79 -5.35 4.46 -5.40
C LYS A 79 -5.38 5.14 -4.04
N ASN A 80 -4.57 6.18 -3.84
CA ASN A 80 -4.50 6.94 -2.60
C ASN A 80 -5.84 7.61 -2.27
N TYR A 81 -6.50 8.19 -3.28
CA TYR A 81 -7.84 8.74 -3.16
C TYR A 81 -8.87 7.68 -2.77
N THR A 82 -8.80 6.49 -3.36
CA THR A 82 -9.74 5.40 -3.05
C THR A 82 -9.57 4.95 -1.59
N ILE A 83 -8.34 4.78 -1.11
CA ILE A 83 -8.06 4.46 0.30
C ILE A 83 -8.64 5.54 1.23
N TYR A 84 -8.46 6.81 0.86
CA TYR A 84 -8.98 7.95 1.60
C TYR A 84 -10.51 7.96 1.68
N ALA A 85 -11.18 7.85 0.53
CA ALA A 85 -12.64 7.85 0.44
C ALA A 85 -13.26 6.71 1.27
N VAL A 86 -12.70 5.49 1.16
CA VAL A 86 -13.15 4.35 1.96
C VAL A 86 -12.91 4.57 3.45
N SER A 87 -11.78 5.16 3.82
CA SER A 87 -11.46 5.38 5.23
C SER A 87 -12.39 6.40 5.89
N ILE A 88 -12.76 7.48 5.19
CA ILE A 88 -13.71 8.46 5.72
C ILE A 88 -15.10 7.89 5.84
N THR A 89 -15.59 7.14 4.85
CA THR A 89 -16.94 6.55 4.92
C THR A 89 -17.04 5.62 6.12
N ILE A 90 -16.04 4.76 6.32
CA ILE A 90 -15.97 3.89 7.52
C ILE A 90 -15.91 4.73 8.79
N ARG A 91 -15.08 5.78 8.83
CA ARG A 91 -14.97 6.65 10.00
C ARG A 91 -16.30 7.30 10.37
N ILE A 92 -16.97 7.94 9.41
CA ILE A 92 -18.23 8.68 9.62
C ILE A 92 -19.32 7.71 10.07
N VAL A 93 -19.48 6.59 9.36
CA VAL A 93 -20.51 5.59 9.67
C VAL A 93 -20.27 4.99 11.05
N PHE A 94 -19.10 4.40 11.31
CA PHE A 94 -18.84 3.74 12.60
C PHE A 94 -18.69 4.74 13.75
N GLY A 95 -18.05 5.89 13.52
CA GLY A 95 -17.83 6.89 14.56
C GLY A 95 -19.14 7.44 15.12
N PHE A 96 -20.03 7.93 14.26
CA PHE A 96 -21.31 8.47 14.71
C PHE A 96 -22.28 7.39 15.17
N LEU A 97 -22.27 6.20 14.53
CA LEU A 97 -23.07 5.06 14.98
C LEU A 97 -22.71 4.64 16.41
N LEU A 98 -21.41 4.51 16.73
CA LEU A 98 -20.96 4.11 18.07
C LEU A 98 -21.31 5.16 19.12
N ILE A 99 -21.16 6.45 18.80
CA ILE A 99 -21.52 7.55 19.71
C ILE A 99 -23.03 7.56 20.00
N ALA A 100 -23.85 7.40 18.96
CA ALA A 100 -25.30 7.33 19.10
C ALA A 100 -25.75 6.10 19.89
N LEU A 101 -25.12 4.94 19.67
CA LEU A 101 -25.46 3.68 20.36
C LEU A 101 -25.12 3.73 21.85
N ILE A 102 -23.94 4.23 22.21
CA ILE A 102 -23.43 4.17 23.58
C ILE A 102 -23.97 5.32 24.44
N TRP A 103 -23.97 6.56 23.94
CA TRP A 103 -24.35 7.75 24.71
C TRP A 103 -25.66 8.41 24.27
N LYS A 104 -26.38 7.84 23.30
CA LYS A 104 -27.63 8.41 22.74
C LYS A 104 -27.46 9.87 22.32
N PHE A 105 -26.30 10.18 21.73
CA PHE A 105 -25.95 11.52 21.28
C PHE A 105 -26.14 11.63 19.77
N ASP A 106 -27.12 12.41 19.36
CA ASP A 106 -27.43 12.62 17.95
C ASP A 106 -26.58 13.75 17.38
N PHE A 107 -25.65 13.45 16.46
CA PHE A 107 -24.85 14.48 15.80
C PHE A 107 -25.65 15.21 14.71
N ALA A 108 -25.54 16.54 14.66
CA ALA A 108 -26.30 17.35 13.70
C ALA A 108 -25.89 17.05 12.25
N PRO A 109 -26.82 16.64 11.36
CA PRO A 109 -26.50 16.34 9.95
C PRO A 109 -25.89 17.53 9.20
N PHE A 110 -26.31 18.76 9.54
CA PHE A 110 -25.76 19.97 8.96
C PHE A 110 -24.24 20.10 9.18
N MET A 111 -23.74 19.67 10.34
CA MET A 111 -22.29 19.69 10.62
C MET A 111 -21.53 18.66 9.79
N VAL A 112 -22.15 17.50 9.51
CA VAL A 112 -21.58 16.51 8.58
C VAL A 112 -21.52 17.08 7.16
N LEU A 113 -22.55 17.83 6.74
CA LEU A 113 -22.55 18.53 5.46
C LEU A 113 -21.40 19.55 5.36
N ILE A 114 -21.17 20.35 6.40
CA ILE A 114 -20.03 21.28 6.42
C ILE A 114 -18.70 20.54 6.31
N ILE A 115 -18.53 19.42 7.03
CA ILE A 115 -17.33 18.56 6.91
C ILE A 115 -17.16 18.07 5.47
N ALA A 116 -18.24 17.61 4.82
CA ALA A 116 -18.21 17.13 3.45
C ALA A 116 -17.79 18.23 2.46
N ILE A 117 -18.39 19.42 2.55
CA ILE A 117 -18.05 20.56 1.67
C ILE A 117 -16.59 20.97 1.83
N LEU A 118 -16.12 21.09 3.09
CA LEU A 118 -14.71 21.44 3.35
C LEU A 118 -13.77 20.36 2.82
N ASN A 119 -14.15 19.09 2.97
CA ASN A 119 -13.35 17.98 2.46
C ASN A 119 -13.27 17.99 0.93
N ASP A 120 -14.40 18.11 0.23
CA ASP A 120 -14.46 18.14 -1.23
C ASP A 120 -13.59 19.25 -1.83
N GLY A 121 -13.63 20.44 -1.22
CA GLY A 121 -12.75 21.55 -1.59
C GLY A 121 -11.26 21.18 -1.50
N THR A 122 -10.86 20.46 -0.45
CA THR A 122 -9.47 19.98 -0.31
C THR A 122 -9.14 18.81 -1.25
N ILE A 123 -10.09 17.91 -1.51
CA ILE A 123 -9.91 16.75 -2.40
C ILE A 123 -9.55 17.19 -3.82
N MET A 124 -10.12 18.29 -4.32
CA MET A 124 -9.79 18.80 -5.65
C MET A 124 -8.29 19.06 -5.83
N THR A 125 -7.56 19.37 -4.76
CA THR A 125 -6.10 19.59 -4.80
C THR A 125 -5.28 18.30 -4.95
N ILE A 126 -5.83 17.13 -4.59
CA ILE A 126 -5.17 15.82 -4.72
C ILE A 126 -4.87 15.51 -6.19
N SER A 127 -5.75 15.96 -7.11
CA SER A 127 -5.55 15.81 -8.55
C SER A 127 -4.23 16.40 -9.06
N LYS A 128 -3.77 17.49 -8.42
CA LYS A 128 -2.54 18.22 -8.75
C LYS A 128 -1.35 17.86 -7.84
N ASP A 129 -1.49 16.88 -6.95
CA ASP A 129 -0.46 16.54 -5.98
C ASP A 129 0.77 15.85 -6.60
N ARG A 130 1.95 16.07 -6.05
CA ARG A 130 3.20 15.47 -6.53
C ARG A 130 3.39 14.09 -5.88
N VAL A 131 2.93 13.04 -6.57
CA VAL A 131 3.07 11.64 -6.13
C VAL A 131 4.18 10.95 -6.91
N LYS A 132 4.99 10.15 -6.21
CA LYS A 132 6.06 9.35 -6.83
C LYS A 132 5.46 8.16 -7.59
N PRO A 133 5.81 7.94 -8.87
CA PRO A 133 5.32 6.79 -9.62
C PRO A 133 5.86 5.48 -9.02
N SER A 134 5.09 4.41 -9.17
CA SER A 134 5.55 3.08 -8.76
C SER A 134 6.70 2.60 -9.66
N PRO A 135 7.81 2.07 -9.11
CA PRO A 135 8.92 1.57 -9.92
C PRO A 135 8.53 0.33 -10.72
N GLN A 136 7.61 -0.48 -10.19
CA GLN A 136 7.07 -1.67 -10.84
C GLN A 136 5.64 -1.42 -11.32
N PRO A 137 5.19 -2.10 -12.39
CA PRO A 137 3.79 -2.14 -12.77
C PRO A 137 2.93 -2.57 -11.58
N ASP A 138 1.87 -1.81 -11.33
CA ASP A 138 0.96 -2.03 -10.22
C ASP A 138 -0.43 -2.28 -10.79
N SER A 139 -1.19 -3.16 -10.15
CA SER A 139 -2.55 -3.51 -10.56
C SER A 139 -3.56 -3.06 -9.51
N TRP A 140 -4.82 -2.92 -9.91
CA TRP A 140 -5.86 -2.45 -9.01
C TRP A 140 -6.34 -3.57 -8.08
N LYS A 141 -5.61 -3.76 -6.99
CA LYS A 141 -5.96 -4.74 -5.96
C LYS A 141 -6.99 -4.17 -4.99
N LEU A 142 -8.26 -4.21 -5.40
CA LEU A 142 -9.39 -3.66 -4.62
C LEU A 142 -9.39 -4.13 -3.17
N LYS A 143 -9.17 -5.44 -2.93
CA LYS A 143 -9.17 -6.02 -1.57
C LYS A 143 -8.12 -5.37 -0.66
N GLU A 144 -6.92 -5.12 -1.15
CA GLU A 144 -5.85 -4.46 -0.37
C GLU A 144 -6.20 -3.00 -0.07
N ILE A 145 -6.77 -2.29 -1.06
CA ILE A 145 -7.20 -0.89 -0.95
C ILE A 145 -8.31 -0.75 0.10
N PHE A 146 -9.36 -1.58 -0.01
CA PHE A 146 -10.49 -1.56 0.94
C PHE A 146 -10.04 -1.96 2.35
N ALA A 147 -9.23 -3.02 2.49
CA ALA A 147 -8.72 -3.43 3.80
C ALA A 147 -7.92 -2.30 4.46
N THR A 148 -7.05 -1.62 3.70
CA THR A 148 -6.29 -0.48 4.21
C THR A 148 -7.20 0.67 4.64
N GLY A 149 -8.20 1.00 3.83
CA GLY A 149 -9.18 2.05 4.14
C GLY A 149 -10.01 1.73 5.40
N ILE A 150 -10.51 0.49 5.54
CA ILE A 150 -11.32 0.05 6.67
C ILE A 150 -10.53 0.14 7.98
N VAL A 151 -9.27 -0.33 8.00
CA VAL A 151 -8.49 -0.32 9.25
C VAL A 151 -8.10 1.11 9.64
N LEU A 152 -7.70 1.96 8.68
CA LEU A 152 -7.46 3.38 8.96
C LEU A 152 -8.73 4.08 9.45
N GLY A 153 -9.86 3.85 8.79
CA GLY A 153 -11.15 4.44 9.14
C GLY A 153 -11.67 3.98 10.50
N GLY A 154 -11.52 2.69 10.81
CA GLY A 154 -11.89 2.09 12.09
C GLY A 154 -11.04 2.62 13.25
N TYR A 155 -9.73 2.78 13.06
CA TYR A 155 -8.88 3.44 14.04
C TYR A 155 -9.33 4.88 14.30
N LEU A 156 -9.63 5.64 13.26
CA LEU A 156 -10.11 7.01 13.40
C LEU A 156 -11.49 7.11 14.05
N ALA A 157 -12.39 6.17 13.77
CA ALA A 157 -13.69 6.06 14.44
C ALA A 157 -13.49 5.82 15.94
N LEU A 158 -12.63 4.86 16.30
CA LEU A 158 -12.31 4.54 17.69
C LEU A 158 -11.71 5.74 18.42
N MET A 159 -10.79 6.48 17.79
CA MET A 159 -10.22 7.69 18.38
C MET A 159 -11.26 8.81 18.53
N THR A 160 -12.22 8.92 17.60
CA THR A 160 -13.34 9.87 17.73
C THR A 160 -14.24 9.49 18.93
N VAL A 161 -14.50 8.20 19.12
CA VAL A 161 -15.26 7.68 20.28
C VAL A 161 -14.50 7.91 21.59
N LEU A 162 -13.20 7.62 21.62
CA LEU A 162 -12.35 7.88 22.80
C LEU A 162 -12.33 9.36 23.14
N PHE A 163 -12.20 10.24 22.15
CA PHE A 163 -12.29 11.69 22.36
C PHE A 163 -13.63 12.08 23.00
N PHE A 164 -14.75 11.57 22.48
CA PHE A 164 -16.07 11.83 23.03
C PHE A 164 -16.21 11.34 24.48
N TRP A 165 -15.73 10.13 24.77
CA TRP A 165 -15.71 9.56 26.12
C TRP A 165 -14.88 10.42 27.10
N ILE A 166 -13.68 10.85 26.70
CA ILE A 166 -12.81 11.71 27.52
C ILE A 166 -13.50 13.03 27.83
N VAL A 167 -14.21 13.63 26.88
CA VAL A 167 -14.88 14.93 27.08
C VAL A 167 -16.18 14.80 27.89
N ARG A 168 -16.93 13.71 27.72
CA ARG A 168 -18.24 13.50 28.35
C ARG A 168 -18.15 12.99 29.79
N ASP A 169 -17.35 11.94 29.99
CA ASP A 169 -17.40 11.10 31.19
C ASP A 169 -16.22 11.39 32.13
N THR A 170 -15.16 12.04 31.64
CA THR A 170 -13.96 12.37 32.41
C THR A 170 -13.73 13.88 32.50
N ASP A 171 -13.30 14.38 33.65
CA ASP A 171 -12.91 15.79 33.82
C ASP A 171 -11.41 16.04 33.47
N PHE A 172 -10.78 15.11 32.76
CA PHE A 172 -9.33 15.13 32.46
C PHE A 172 -8.92 16.39 31.70
N CYS A 173 -9.66 16.77 30.66
CA CYS A 173 -9.36 17.95 29.86
C CYS A 173 -9.52 19.25 30.68
N SER A 174 -10.55 19.33 31.53
CA SER A 174 -10.80 20.47 32.40
C SER A 174 -9.68 20.64 33.44
N ASN A 175 -9.24 19.54 34.05
CA ASN A 175 -8.23 19.55 35.11
C ASN A 175 -6.82 19.78 34.59
N LYS A 176 -6.47 19.23 33.42
CA LYS A 176 -5.12 19.32 32.87
C LYS A 176 -4.85 20.63 32.11
N PHE A 177 -5.85 21.15 31.42
CA PHE A 177 -5.71 22.31 30.52
C PHE A 177 -6.44 23.56 31.00
N TYR A 178 -7.05 23.53 32.19
CA TYR A 178 -7.76 24.66 32.81
C TYR A 178 -8.85 25.26 31.91
N VAL A 179 -9.54 24.43 31.12
CA VAL A 179 -10.60 24.86 30.22
C VAL A 179 -11.97 24.56 30.85
N ALA A 180 -12.99 25.35 30.51
CA ALA A 180 -14.35 25.16 31.03
C ALA A 180 -14.87 23.74 30.76
N SER A 181 -15.49 23.10 31.76
CA SER A 181 -16.06 21.76 31.57
C SER A 181 -17.19 21.79 30.53
N LEU A 182 -17.14 20.88 29.55
CA LEU A 182 -18.18 20.66 28.54
C LEU A 182 -19.22 19.65 29.00
N ARG A 183 -19.09 19.14 30.23
CA ARG A 183 -19.93 18.08 30.76
C ARG A 183 -21.40 18.52 30.75
N ASN A 184 -22.24 17.75 30.06
CA ASN A 184 -23.68 18.00 29.83
C ASN A 184 -24.03 19.16 28.86
N ASP A 185 -23.07 19.88 28.29
CA ASP A 185 -23.35 20.92 27.28
C ASP A 185 -23.28 20.32 25.86
N ASN A 186 -24.40 19.72 25.44
CA ASN A 186 -24.50 19.03 24.16
C ASN A 186 -24.12 19.94 22.96
N PRO A 187 -24.56 21.22 22.87
CA PRO A 187 -24.18 22.10 21.76
C PRO A 187 -22.69 22.43 21.68
N ARG A 188 -22.01 22.64 22.82
CA ARG A 188 -20.55 22.83 22.84
C ARG A 188 -19.80 21.55 22.52
N MET A 189 -20.27 20.40 23.01
CA MET A 189 -19.71 19.10 22.64
C MET A 189 -19.83 18.81 21.14
N MET A 190 -20.92 19.20 20.49
CA MET A 190 -21.06 19.09 19.04
C MET A 190 -19.96 19.85 18.30
N ALA A 191 -19.69 21.10 18.68
CA ALA A 191 -18.64 21.91 18.08
C ALA A 191 -17.25 21.27 18.27
N ALA A 192 -16.99 20.73 19.46
CA ALA A 192 -15.73 20.05 19.76
C ALA A 192 -15.54 18.80 18.90
N LEU A 193 -16.58 17.97 18.78
CA LEU A 193 -16.55 16.76 17.97
C LEU A 193 -16.46 17.07 16.48
N TYR A 194 -17.19 18.08 16.00
CA TYR A 194 -17.09 18.59 14.62
C TYR A 194 -15.65 18.96 14.28
N LEU A 195 -14.99 19.74 15.15
CA LEU A 195 -13.62 20.19 14.91
C LEU A 195 -12.63 19.02 14.87
N GLN A 196 -12.74 18.10 15.84
CA GLN A 196 -11.90 16.90 15.90
C GLN A 196 -12.08 16.04 14.63
N VAL A 197 -13.32 15.88 14.18
CA VAL A 197 -13.61 15.11 12.96
C VAL A 197 -13.02 15.80 11.75
N SER A 198 -13.20 17.11 11.62
CA SER A 198 -12.68 17.91 10.50
C SER A 198 -11.15 17.84 10.38
N ILE A 199 -10.42 18.10 11.48
CA ILE A 199 -8.94 18.11 11.49
C ILE A 199 -8.40 16.75 11.04
N VAL A 200 -8.85 15.69 11.70
CA VAL A 200 -8.28 14.36 11.47
C VAL A 200 -8.70 13.80 10.11
N SER A 201 -9.87 14.17 9.58
CA SER A 201 -10.32 13.72 8.25
C SER A 201 -9.49 14.35 7.14
N GLN A 202 -9.10 15.61 7.26
CA GLN A 202 -8.20 16.21 6.28
C GLN A 202 -6.74 15.79 6.51
N ALA A 203 -6.32 15.60 7.76
CA ALA A 203 -4.98 15.12 8.07
C ALA A 203 -4.71 13.74 7.45
N LEU A 204 -5.73 12.87 7.40
CA LEU A 204 -5.65 11.57 6.76
C LEU A 204 -5.17 11.63 5.29
N ILE A 205 -5.42 12.72 4.56
CA ILE A 205 -4.93 12.90 3.18
C ILE A 205 -3.40 12.80 3.13
N PHE A 206 -2.69 13.35 4.12
CA PHE A 206 -1.22 13.32 4.17
C PHE A 206 -0.68 11.91 4.45
N VAL A 207 -1.42 11.08 5.18
CA VAL A 207 -1.08 9.68 5.45
C VAL A 207 -1.34 8.83 4.20
N THR A 208 -2.50 8.98 3.55
CA THR A 208 -2.89 8.14 2.41
C THR A 208 -2.09 8.48 1.14
N ARG A 209 -1.67 9.73 0.95
CA ARG A 209 -0.82 10.12 -0.19
C ARG A 209 0.59 9.53 -0.10
N SER A 210 1.10 9.31 1.10
CA SER A 210 2.52 9.02 1.33
C SER A 210 2.80 7.52 1.33
N ARG A 211 3.81 7.10 0.56
CA ARG A 211 4.28 5.70 0.60
C ARG A 211 5.16 5.46 1.81
N SER A 212 6.03 6.41 2.14
CA SER A 212 6.83 6.44 3.36
C SER A 212 6.08 7.19 4.47
N TRP A 213 6.82 7.73 5.44
CA TRP A 213 6.31 8.59 6.48
C TRP A 213 5.73 9.86 5.87
N SER A 214 4.56 10.27 6.36
CA SER A 214 3.85 11.44 5.86
C SER A 214 4.66 12.73 5.98
N PHE A 215 5.47 12.87 7.02
CA PHE A 215 6.35 14.02 7.25
C PHE A 215 7.55 14.10 6.30
N VAL A 216 8.00 12.96 5.77
CA VAL A 216 9.17 12.89 4.88
C VAL A 216 8.79 13.25 3.44
N GLU A 217 7.60 12.85 3.00
CA GLU A 217 7.12 13.14 1.66
C GLU A 217 6.44 14.51 1.59
N ARG A 218 7.19 15.52 1.13
CA ARG A 218 6.68 16.89 1.02
C ARG A 218 5.35 16.97 0.25
N PRO A 219 4.29 17.52 0.84
CA PRO A 219 3.03 17.78 0.14
C PRO A 219 3.16 18.88 -0.90
N GLY A 220 2.32 18.82 -1.94
CA GLY A 220 2.17 19.93 -2.87
C GLY A 220 1.68 21.19 -2.15
N LEU A 221 2.19 22.36 -2.56
CA LEU A 221 1.83 23.65 -1.94
C LEU A 221 0.31 23.89 -1.95
N LEU A 222 -0.37 23.50 -3.02
CA LEU A 222 -1.83 23.62 -3.14
C LEU A 222 -2.55 22.81 -2.06
N LEU A 223 -2.12 21.57 -1.80
CA LEU A 223 -2.72 20.72 -0.79
C LEU A 223 -2.53 21.29 0.62
N VAL A 224 -1.33 21.80 0.93
CA VAL A 224 -1.06 22.43 2.23
C VAL A 224 -1.89 23.70 2.41
N SER A 225 -1.95 24.55 1.37
CA SER A 225 -2.75 25.78 1.44
C SER A 225 -4.23 25.49 1.62
N ALA A 226 -4.77 24.48 0.92
CA ALA A 226 -6.16 24.07 1.06
C ALA A 226 -6.44 23.49 2.45
N PHE A 227 -5.53 22.68 3.00
CA PHE A 227 -5.63 22.20 4.36
C PHE A 227 -5.66 23.35 5.37
N ILE A 228 -4.73 24.31 5.27
CA ILE A 228 -4.68 25.45 6.20
C ILE A 228 -5.96 26.28 6.12
N VAL A 229 -6.44 26.60 4.91
CA VAL A 229 -7.66 27.38 4.73
C VAL A 229 -8.88 26.64 5.28
N ALA A 230 -9.05 25.37 4.91
CA ALA A 230 -10.20 24.60 5.33
C ALA A 230 -10.19 24.33 6.85
N GLN A 231 -9.02 24.10 7.44
CA GLN A 231 -8.89 23.96 8.89
C GLN A 231 -9.12 25.29 9.61
N LEU A 232 -8.61 26.41 9.10
CA LEU A 232 -8.87 27.72 9.66
C LEU A 232 -10.38 28.00 9.71
N VAL A 233 -11.09 27.75 8.61
CA VAL A 233 -12.56 27.87 8.55
C VAL A 233 -13.23 26.93 9.56
N ALA A 234 -12.80 25.66 9.64
CA ALA A 234 -13.35 24.71 10.62
C ALA A 234 -13.13 25.16 12.07
N THR A 235 -11.94 25.67 12.43
CA THR A 235 -11.70 26.22 13.78
C THR A 235 -12.56 27.43 14.06
N LEU A 236 -12.72 28.36 13.10
CA LEU A 236 -13.55 29.55 13.29
C LEU A 236 -15.02 29.16 13.53
N ILE A 237 -15.55 28.19 12.79
CA ILE A 237 -16.90 27.66 13.00
C ILE A 237 -17.00 27.04 14.39
N ALA A 238 -16.05 26.19 14.80
CA ALA A 238 -16.09 25.54 16.10
C ALA A 238 -15.98 26.51 17.30
N VAL A 239 -15.25 27.62 17.13
CA VAL A 239 -15.00 28.59 18.19
C VAL A 239 -16.13 29.62 18.31
N TYR A 240 -16.65 30.13 17.19
CA TYR A 240 -17.56 31.28 17.16
C TYR A 240 -19.00 30.96 16.76
N ALA A 241 -19.29 29.82 16.12
CA ALA A 241 -20.64 29.54 15.65
C ALA A 241 -21.61 29.34 16.83
N SER A 242 -22.74 30.04 16.76
CA SER A 242 -23.89 29.87 17.66
C SER A 242 -25.13 29.78 16.78
N TRP A 243 -25.39 28.59 16.25
CA TRP A 243 -26.53 28.33 15.38
C TRP A 243 -27.48 27.36 16.06
N ASP A 244 -28.65 27.85 16.46
CA ASP A 244 -29.68 27.03 17.12
C ASP A 244 -30.19 25.92 16.18
N PHE A 245 -30.36 26.22 14.89
CA PHE A 245 -30.75 25.24 13.87
C PHE A 245 -29.76 24.06 13.77
N ALA A 246 -28.46 24.34 13.88
CA ALA A 246 -27.42 23.32 13.78
C ALA A 246 -27.02 22.73 15.15
N ARG A 247 -27.73 23.09 16.24
CA ARG A 247 -27.46 22.67 17.62
C ARG A 247 -26.00 22.87 18.05
N ILE A 248 -25.34 23.93 17.55
CA ILE A 248 -23.93 24.21 17.82
C ILE A 248 -23.76 25.48 18.65
N LYS A 249 -22.85 25.42 19.62
CA LYS A 249 -22.42 26.57 20.39
C LYS A 249 -20.89 26.60 20.46
N GLY A 250 -20.31 27.77 20.27
CA GLY A 250 -18.87 27.99 20.28
C GLY A 250 -18.20 27.50 21.57
N THR A 251 -17.11 26.75 21.44
CA THR A 251 -16.37 26.16 22.57
C THR A 251 -15.23 27.05 23.10
N GLY A 252 -14.87 28.09 22.35
CA GLY A 252 -13.75 28.98 22.68
C GLY A 252 -12.38 28.44 22.25
N TRP A 253 -11.39 29.34 22.19
CA TRP A 253 -10.04 29.02 21.71
C TRP A 253 -9.27 28.02 22.59
N GLY A 254 -9.53 27.99 23.90
CA GLY A 254 -8.91 27.03 24.81
C GLY A 254 -9.23 25.58 24.41
N TRP A 255 -10.51 25.29 24.14
CA TRP A 255 -10.92 23.96 23.67
C TRP A 255 -10.43 23.66 22.26
N ALA A 256 -10.44 24.64 21.36
CA ALA A 256 -9.87 24.46 20.02
C ALA A 256 -8.40 24.00 20.10
N GLY A 257 -7.59 24.61 20.97
CA GLY A 257 -6.19 24.20 21.18
C GLY A 257 -6.05 22.76 21.69
N VAL A 258 -6.87 22.35 22.67
CA VAL A 258 -6.89 20.97 23.17
C VAL A 258 -7.28 19.97 22.08
N ILE A 259 -8.27 20.31 21.25
CA ILE A 259 -8.73 19.47 20.13
C ILE A 259 -7.64 19.34 19.07
N TRP A 260 -6.93 20.42 18.75
CA TRP A 260 -5.78 20.39 17.86
C TRP A 260 -4.67 19.49 18.39
N LEU A 261 -4.34 19.62 19.68
CA LEU A 261 -3.33 18.78 20.33
C LEU A 261 -3.73 17.31 20.30
N TYR A 262 -4.98 16.99 20.65
CA TYR A 262 -5.50 15.62 20.57
C TYR A 262 -5.41 15.08 19.14
N SER A 263 -5.83 15.87 18.16
CA SER A 263 -5.81 15.49 16.74
C SER A 263 -4.39 15.24 16.23
N LEU A 264 -3.40 16.03 16.68
CA LEU A 264 -1.99 15.84 16.37
C LEU A 264 -1.45 14.53 16.95
N ILE A 265 -1.81 14.21 18.20
CA ILE A 265 -1.42 12.95 18.85
C ILE A 265 -2.04 11.76 18.13
N THR A 266 -3.33 11.82 17.76
CA THR A 266 -4.03 10.79 16.98
C THR A 266 -3.43 10.60 15.59
N TYR A 267 -2.80 11.63 15.01
CA TYR A 267 -2.22 11.55 13.68
C TYR A 267 -0.97 10.67 13.61
N ILE A 268 -0.09 10.71 14.61
CA ILE A 268 1.22 10.03 14.58
C ILE A 268 1.09 8.50 14.37
N PRO A 269 0.20 7.76 15.08
CA PRO A 269 0.08 6.32 14.90
C PRO A 269 -0.48 5.89 13.53
N LEU A 270 -1.11 6.79 12.76
CA LEU A 270 -1.68 6.45 11.45
C LEU A 270 -0.62 5.96 10.47
N ASP A 271 0.58 6.56 10.48
CA ASP A 271 1.67 6.13 9.61
C ASP A 271 2.17 4.72 9.98
N ILE A 272 2.26 4.42 11.28
CA ILE A 272 2.64 3.09 11.78
C ILE A 272 1.59 2.07 11.34
N LEU A 273 0.32 2.36 11.55
CA LEU A 273 -0.80 1.49 11.19
C LEU A 273 -0.82 1.23 9.66
N LYS A 274 -0.60 2.28 8.85
CA LYS A 274 -0.45 2.18 7.39
C LYS A 274 0.68 1.22 6.99
N PHE A 275 1.84 1.27 7.65
CA PHE A 275 2.95 0.35 7.36
C PHE A 275 2.63 -1.09 7.76
N THR A 276 2.05 -1.27 8.95
CA THR A 276 1.65 -2.59 9.46
C THR A 276 0.67 -3.27 8.52
N ILE A 277 -0.37 -2.56 8.07
CA ILE A 277 -1.38 -3.11 7.15
C ILE A 277 -0.76 -3.49 5.80
N ARG A 278 0.08 -2.62 5.23
CA ARG A 278 0.78 -2.94 3.97
C ARG A 278 1.70 -4.14 4.12
N TYR A 279 2.38 -4.26 5.25
CA TYR A 279 3.24 -5.40 5.53
C TYR A 279 2.44 -6.71 5.65
N ILE A 280 1.31 -6.69 6.37
CA ILE A 280 0.40 -7.83 6.49
C ILE A 280 -0.16 -8.24 5.12
N LEU A 281 -0.69 -7.28 4.35
CA LEU A 281 -1.27 -7.51 3.02
C LEU A 281 -0.23 -7.98 1.99
N SER A 282 1.05 -7.61 2.16
CA SER A 282 2.13 -8.06 1.26
C SER A 282 2.42 -9.57 1.33
N GLY A 283 1.82 -10.29 2.29
CA GLY A 283 2.05 -11.72 2.49
C GLY A 283 3.43 -12.07 3.08
N ARG A 284 4.34 -11.08 3.21
CA ARG A 284 5.65 -11.29 3.86
C ARG A 284 5.52 -11.71 5.32
N ALA A 285 4.52 -11.19 6.03
CA ALA A 285 4.22 -11.62 7.40
C ALA A 285 3.90 -13.13 7.45
N TRP A 286 3.10 -13.62 6.51
CA TRP A 286 2.72 -15.03 6.44
C TRP A 286 3.89 -15.92 6.02
N ASN A 287 4.68 -15.46 5.04
CA ASN A 287 5.88 -16.16 4.60
C ASN A 287 6.94 -16.26 5.71
N ASN A 288 7.14 -15.20 6.50
CA ASN A 288 8.08 -15.21 7.63
C ASN A 288 7.58 -16.11 8.77
N LEU A 289 6.27 -16.16 9.03
CA LEU A 289 5.69 -17.10 10.01
C LEU A 289 5.78 -18.55 9.56
N LEU A 290 5.53 -18.83 8.28
CA LEU A 290 5.73 -20.15 7.67
C LEU A 290 7.20 -20.54 7.71
N GLN A 291 8.12 -19.63 7.35
CA GLN A 291 9.56 -19.87 7.42
C GLN A 291 10.05 -20.10 8.85
N ASN A 292 9.56 -19.35 9.83
CA ASN A 292 9.88 -19.59 11.24
C ASN A 292 9.32 -20.94 11.70
N LYS A 293 8.11 -21.34 11.31
CA LYS A 293 7.59 -22.68 11.61
C LYS A 293 8.44 -23.78 10.97
N THR A 294 8.93 -23.60 9.73
CA THR A 294 9.86 -24.54 9.10
C THR A 294 11.27 -24.50 9.72
N ALA A 295 11.69 -23.38 10.31
CA ALA A 295 12.96 -23.28 11.02
C ALA A 295 12.91 -23.95 12.41
N PHE A 296 11.74 -23.97 13.05
CA PHE A 296 11.51 -24.70 14.30
C PHE A 296 11.28 -26.20 14.11
N THR A 297 10.98 -26.67 12.89
CA THR A 297 11.14 -28.10 12.56
C THR A 297 12.63 -28.41 12.43
N THR A 298 13.26 -28.53 13.59
CA THR A 298 14.68 -28.85 13.79
C THR A 298 14.94 -30.33 13.46
N LYS A 299 14.63 -30.78 12.25
CA LYS A 299 15.23 -32.02 11.73
C LYS A 299 16.65 -31.62 11.28
N LYS A 300 17.63 -31.85 12.16
CA LYS A 300 19.04 -31.51 11.96
C LYS A 300 19.64 -32.13 10.68
N ASP A 301 18.97 -33.12 10.11
CA ASP A 301 19.33 -33.84 8.90
C ASP A 301 18.08 -34.12 8.03
N TYR A 302 17.44 -33.09 7.50
CA TYR A 302 16.36 -33.28 6.52
C TYR A 302 16.93 -33.97 5.25
N GLY A 303 16.42 -35.17 4.93
CA GLY A 303 16.82 -35.93 3.74
C GLY A 303 18.17 -36.66 3.81
N LYS A 304 18.77 -36.86 4.99
CA LYS A 304 19.97 -37.72 5.12
C LYS A 304 19.62 -39.21 5.04
N GLU A 305 18.61 -39.64 5.79
CA GLU A 305 18.10 -41.03 5.75
C GLU A 305 17.60 -41.40 4.34
N GLU A 306 16.96 -40.47 3.64
CA GLU A 306 16.49 -40.69 2.27
C GLU A 306 17.62 -40.71 1.24
N ARG A 307 18.69 -39.92 1.43
CA ARG A 307 19.91 -39.98 0.61
C ARG A 307 20.69 -41.27 0.85
N GLU A 308 20.75 -41.74 2.09
CA GLU A 308 21.34 -43.04 2.45
C GLU A 308 20.51 -44.19 1.84
N ALA A 309 19.18 -44.09 1.85
CA ALA A 309 18.28 -45.04 1.20
C ALA A 309 18.45 -45.03 -0.33
N GLN A 310 18.53 -43.86 -0.97
CA GLN A 310 18.78 -43.76 -2.42
C GLN A 310 20.18 -44.25 -2.80
N TRP A 311 21.19 -43.95 -2.01
CA TRP A 311 22.56 -44.44 -2.22
C TRP A 311 22.63 -45.97 -2.06
N ALA A 312 22.00 -46.53 -1.03
CA ALA A 312 21.88 -47.97 -0.84
C ALA A 312 21.09 -48.64 -1.97
N THR A 313 20.04 -47.99 -2.48
CA THR A 313 19.26 -48.49 -3.63
C THR A 313 20.10 -48.47 -4.90
N THR A 314 20.85 -47.39 -5.13
CA THR A 314 21.72 -47.22 -6.30
C THR A 314 22.88 -48.23 -6.28
N GLN A 315 23.48 -48.47 -5.11
CA GLN A 315 24.50 -49.52 -4.94
C GLN A 315 23.95 -50.92 -5.20
N ARG A 316 22.73 -51.23 -4.72
CA ARG A 316 22.08 -52.53 -4.97
C ARG A 316 21.78 -52.76 -6.45
N THR A 317 21.39 -51.71 -7.18
CA THR A 317 21.19 -51.80 -8.64
C THR A 317 22.49 -51.96 -9.43
N ILE A 318 23.60 -51.37 -8.98
CA ILE A 318 24.92 -51.53 -9.63
C ILE A 318 25.44 -52.97 -9.49
N HIS A 319 25.12 -53.65 -8.38
CA HIS A 319 25.49 -55.04 -8.13
C HIS A 319 24.48 -56.08 -8.66
N GLY A 320 23.48 -55.68 -9.44
CA GLY A 320 22.60 -56.61 -10.17
C GLY A 320 21.55 -57.35 -9.32
N LEU A 321 21.24 -56.88 -8.11
CA LEU A 321 20.19 -57.46 -7.26
C LEU A 321 18.82 -56.79 -7.53
N GLN A 322 17.78 -57.58 -7.83
CA GLN A 322 16.41 -57.09 -8.08
C GLN A 322 15.65 -56.77 -6.78
N LEU A 323 14.82 -55.72 -6.82
CA LEU A 323 13.95 -55.28 -5.72
C LEU A 323 12.77 -56.26 -5.50
N PRO A 324 12.32 -56.50 -4.25
CA PRO A 324 11.03 -57.15 -4.01
C PRO A 324 9.91 -56.19 -4.43
N GLN A 325 8.99 -56.65 -5.27
CA GLN A 325 7.78 -55.89 -5.63
C GLN A 325 6.86 -55.75 -4.41
N SER A 326 6.65 -54.53 -3.92
CA SER A 326 5.60 -54.19 -2.95
C SER A 326 4.58 -53.24 -3.59
N ASN A 327 3.30 -53.57 -3.42
CA ASN A 327 2.14 -53.08 -4.17
C ASN A 327 1.65 -51.64 -3.85
N ASN A 328 2.50 -50.66 -3.58
CA ASN A 328 2.08 -49.27 -3.23
C ASN A 328 2.74 -48.15 -4.07
N ALA A 329 2.94 -48.36 -5.38
CA ALA A 329 3.76 -47.48 -6.22
C ALA A 329 3.10 -46.18 -6.77
N LEU A 330 1.85 -45.87 -6.43
CA LEU A 330 1.13 -44.72 -7.02
C LEU A 330 1.15 -43.43 -6.18
N SER A 331 1.37 -43.48 -4.86
CA SER A 331 1.45 -42.26 -4.03
C SER A 331 2.85 -41.65 -3.99
N ASP A 332 3.91 -42.48 -3.99
CA ASP A 332 5.29 -42.00 -3.77
C ASP A 332 5.93 -41.36 -5.01
N ARG A 333 5.41 -41.67 -6.20
CA ARG A 333 5.93 -41.15 -7.47
C ARG A 333 5.65 -39.65 -7.65
N ASN A 334 4.51 -39.16 -7.15
CA ASN A 334 4.15 -37.75 -7.22
C ASN A 334 4.97 -36.90 -6.23
N SER A 335 5.21 -37.39 -5.00
CA SER A 335 6.06 -36.71 -4.02
C SER A 335 7.50 -36.56 -4.49
N CYS A 336 8.06 -37.57 -5.17
CA CYS A 336 9.45 -37.54 -5.66
C CYS A 336 9.66 -36.51 -6.78
N GLY A 337 8.66 -36.33 -7.67
CA GLY A 337 8.69 -35.30 -8.72
C GLY A 337 8.61 -33.88 -8.17
N GLU A 338 7.68 -33.64 -7.23
CA GLU A 338 7.54 -32.34 -6.57
C GLU A 338 8.79 -31.97 -5.75
N LEU A 339 9.44 -32.93 -5.09
CA LEU A 339 10.67 -32.71 -4.33
C LEU A 339 11.87 -32.38 -5.24
N SER A 340 11.94 -32.99 -6.43
CA SER A 340 12.96 -32.67 -7.44
C SER A 340 12.81 -31.23 -7.95
N GLU A 341 11.58 -30.79 -8.24
CA GLU A 341 11.32 -29.41 -8.66
C GLU A 341 11.62 -28.40 -7.56
N ILE A 342 11.29 -28.69 -6.30
CA ILE A 342 11.59 -27.82 -5.15
C ILE A 342 13.10 -27.70 -4.93
N ALA A 343 13.85 -28.80 -5.03
CA ALA A 343 15.30 -28.79 -4.93
C ALA A 343 15.96 -28.00 -6.08
N GLU A 344 15.44 -28.13 -7.30
CA GLU A 344 15.94 -27.40 -8.45
C GLU A 344 15.63 -25.89 -8.36
N GLN A 345 14.44 -25.52 -7.88
CA GLN A 345 14.09 -24.12 -7.60
C GLN A 345 14.95 -23.52 -6.48
N ALA A 346 15.25 -24.28 -5.42
CA ALA A 346 16.14 -23.84 -4.36
C ALA A 346 17.58 -23.62 -4.87
N ARG A 347 18.07 -24.51 -5.73
CA ARG A 347 19.40 -24.38 -6.37
C ARG A 347 19.48 -23.14 -7.27
N ARG A 348 18.48 -22.89 -8.12
CA ARG A 348 18.42 -21.67 -8.95
C ARG A 348 18.36 -20.40 -8.11
N ARG A 349 17.64 -20.39 -6.98
CA ARG A 349 17.60 -19.23 -6.07
C ARG A 349 18.94 -18.97 -5.39
N ALA A 350 19.64 -20.03 -4.96
CA ALA A 350 20.98 -19.92 -4.40
C ALA A 350 21.99 -19.40 -5.43
N GLU A 351 21.87 -19.84 -6.68
CA GLU A 351 22.75 -19.38 -7.77
C GLU A 351 22.49 -17.92 -8.14
N ILE A 352 21.22 -17.48 -8.19
CA ILE A 352 20.85 -16.07 -8.37
C ILE A 352 21.35 -15.19 -7.21
N ALA A 353 21.27 -15.68 -5.97
CA ALA A 353 21.78 -14.98 -4.79
C ALA A 353 23.32 -14.83 -4.87
N ARG A 354 24.03 -15.90 -5.24
CA ARG A 354 25.49 -15.91 -5.43
C ARG A 354 25.93 -14.97 -6.55
N LEU A 355 25.20 -14.94 -7.67
CA LEU A 355 25.47 -14.01 -8.78
C LEU A 355 25.20 -12.56 -8.40
N ARG A 356 24.18 -12.29 -7.55
CA ARG A 356 23.96 -10.95 -6.99
C ARG A 356 25.09 -10.49 -6.09
N GLU A 357 25.60 -11.37 -5.23
CA GLU A 357 26.76 -11.06 -4.39
C GLU A 357 27.98 -10.70 -5.25
N LEU A 358 28.27 -11.47 -6.30
CA LEU A 358 29.38 -11.20 -7.24
C LEU A 358 29.25 -9.88 -8.02
N HIS A 359 28.04 -9.36 -8.22
CA HIS A 359 27.80 -8.07 -8.88
C HIS A 359 27.88 -6.87 -7.93
N THR A 360 27.97 -7.08 -6.62
CA THR A 360 28.19 -6.00 -5.65
C THR A 360 29.68 -5.84 -5.34
N LEU A 361 30.14 -4.59 -5.20
CA LEU A 361 31.54 -4.26 -4.89
C LEU A 361 32.02 -4.97 -3.61
N LYS A 362 31.14 -5.07 -2.60
CA LYS A 362 31.38 -5.80 -1.36
C LYS A 362 31.57 -7.30 -1.60
N GLY A 363 30.71 -7.94 -2.38
CA GLY A 363 30.84 -9.38 -2.67
C GLY A 363 32.03 -9.73 -3.57
N ARG A 364 32.47 -8.82 -4.44
CA ARG A 364 33.76 -8.97 -5.15
C ARG A 364 34.95 -8.98 -4.17
N VAL A 365 34.99 -8.01 -3.25
CA VAL A 365 36.05 -7.92 -2.24
C VAL A 365 36.06 -9.17 -1.36
N GLU A 366 34.91 -9.59 -0.82
CA GLU A 366 34.79 -10.79 0.01
C GLU A 366 35.19 -12.06 -0.75
N SER A 367 34.81 -12.20 -2.03
CA SER A 367 35.20 -13.36 -2.84
C SER A 367 36.71 -13.45 -3.10
N VAL A 368 37.37 -12.31 -3.33
CA VAL A 368 38.82 -12.25 -3.56
C VAL A 368 39.59 -12.49 -2.27
N VAL A 369 39.11 -11.98 -1.14
CA VAL A 369 39.69 -12.18 0.19
C VAL A 369 39.61 -13.66 0.59
N LYS A 370 38.47 -14.31 0.33
CA LYS A 370 38.25 -15.74 0.58
C LYS A 370 39.10 -16.64 -0.31
N LEU A 371 39.30 -16.25 -1.58
CA LEU A 371 40.21 -16.95 -2.50
C LEU A 371 41.68 -16.83 -2.11
N LYS A 372 42.07 -15.75 -1.42
CA LYS A 372 43.43 -15.54 -0.92
C LYS A 372 43.67 -16.08 0.49
N GLY A 373 42.67 -16.70 1.12
CA GLY A 373 42.80 -17.31 2.46
C GLY A 373 43.06 -16.29 3.57
N LEU A 374 42.62 -15.04 3.42
CA LEU A 374 42.81 -13.98 4.40
C LEU A 374 41.60 -13.91 5.35
N ASP A 375 41.85 -13.87 6.66
CA ASP A 375 40.80 -13.73 7.69
C ASP A 375 40.24 -12.30 7.70
N ILE A 376 38.92 -12.18 7.56
CA ILE A 376 38.20 -10.90 7.42
C ILE A 376 38.07 -10.15 8.76
N ASP A 377 38.22 -10.84 9.89
CA ASP A 377 37.96 -10.28 11.21
C ASP A 377 39.05 -9.29 11.69
N THR A 378 40.21 -9.23 11.03
CA THR A 378 41.28 -8.28 11.37
C THR A 378 41.20 -6.94 10.64
N ILE A 379 40.36 -6.79 9.61
CA ILE A 379 40.34 -5.57 8.76
C ILE A 379 39.34 -4.51 9.27
N ASN A 380 38.41 -4.88 10.16
CA ASN A 380 37.30 -4.01 10.59
C ASN A 380 37.63 -2.91 11.61
N GLN A 381 38.91 -2.61 11.92
CA GLN A 381 39.22 -1.59 12.93
C GLN A 381 39.45 -0.17 12.42
N HIS A 382 39.69 0.08 11.13
CA HIS A 382 39.91 1.45 10.65
C HIS A 382 39.13 1.69 9.36
N TYR A 383 37.97 2.34 9.46
CA TYR A 383 37.50 3.41 8.56
C TYR A 383 36.14 3.93 9.08
N THR A 384 36.20 4.96 9.91
CA THR A 384 35.13 5.96 10.05
C THR A 384 35.54 7.18 9.23
N VAL A 385 34.83 7.44 8.13
CA VAL A 385 34.38 8.77 7.67
C VAL A 385 33.12 8.56 6.83
#